data_AF-A0A1I2A281-F1
#
_entry.id   AF-A0A1I2A281-F1
#
_cell.length_a   1.000
_cell.length_b   1.000
_cell.length_c   1.000
_cell.angle_alpha   90.00
_cell.angle_beta   90.00
_cell.angle_gamma   90.00
#
_symmetry.space_group_name_H-M   'P 1'
#
loop_
_entity.id
_entity.type
_entity.pdbx_description
1 polymer ?
#
loop_
_entity_poly.entity_id
_entity_poly.type
_entity_poly.pdbx_seq_one_letter_code
_entity_poly.pdbx_strand_id
1 'polypeptide(L)'
;MGDKYSKSNINNFSGNVFNGPTNIVTGNNKFSEHEEDRIAKYTPDPVWRSPITMALLSWMGFFISLIGVFPMYKTFEPVINLLTNKSNQVNTNNNIYAVIFAVTMLVLVLIFWLRSITKKETRHPLFFNYAISGLGRKITIEKIHIEKCPICGGKMKYFNKPVEWIDVLNSDGKIKREVTKRVAALQCKRNSEHWYEVDPAADKLK
;
A
#
# COMPACT_ATOMS: atom_id res chain seq x y z
N MET A 1 -33.78 32.07 44.90
CA MET A 1 -34.96 32.34 44.06
C MET A 1 -34.41 32.80 42.71
N GLY A 2 -34.25 31.91 41.71
CA GLY A 2 -35.33 31.50 40.79
C GLY A 2 -35.55 32.66 39.81
N ASP A 3 -35.29 32.59 38.49
CA ASP A 3 -35.76 31.56 37.56
C ASP A 3 -34.97 31.47 36.25
N LYS A 4 -35.08 30.29 35.65
CA LYS A 4 -34.62 29.85 34.32
C LYS A 4 -35.55 30.37 33.23
N TYR A 5 -35.03 30.65 32.02
CA TYR A 5 -35.73 30.27 30.78
C TYR A 5 -34.74 29.88 29.68
N SER A 6 -34.67 28.57 29.43
CA SER A 6 -34.01 27.95 28.28
C SER A 6 -34.92 28.06 27.05
N LYS A 7 -34.39 28.51 25.91
CA LYS A 7 -35.05 28.36 24.62
C LYS A 7 -34.89 26.91 24.14
N SER A 8 -35.95 26.10 24.27
CA SER A 8 -36.05 24.81 23.60
C SER A 8 -36.59 25.02 22.18
N ASN A 9 -35.87 24.50 21.19
CA ASN A 9 -36.32 24.41 19.80
C ASN A 9 -37.43 23.35 19.73
N ILE A 10 -38.66 23.78 19.45
CA ILE A 10 -39.80 22.89 19.23
C ILE A 10 -39.84 22.58 17.73
N ASN A 11 -39.40 21.38 17.34
CA ASN A 11 -39.64 20.88 15.98
C ASN A 11 -41.06 20.32 15.92
N ASN A 12 -41.96 21.04 15.25
CA ASN A 12 -43.32 20.58 14.96
C ASN A 12 -43.28 19.45 13.91
N PHE A 13 -43.48 18.21 14.36
CA PHE A 13 -43.92 17.12 13.48
C PHE A 13 -45.45 17.16 13.40
N SER A 14 -46.02 17.51 12.23
CA SER A 14 -47.46 17.40 12.01
C SER A 14 -47.85 15.94 11.87
N GLY A 15 -48.69 15.47 12.78
CA GLY A 15 -49.10 14.08 12.86
C GLY A 15 -50.11 13.68 11.79
N ASN A 16 -49.90 12.49 11.24
CA ASN A 16 -50.98 11.67 10.69
C ASN A 16 -51.21 10.55 11.73
N VAL A 17 -52.27 10.63 12.52
CA VAL A 17 -52.63 9.59 13.51
C VAL A 17 -53.38 8.48 12.77
N PHE A 18 -52.78 7.30 12.68
CA PHE A 18 -53.38 6.11 12.09
C PHE A 18 -53.87 5.18 13.21
N ASN A 19 -55.19 5.05 13.39
CA ASN A 19 -55.80 4.22 14.44
C ASN A 19 -55.93 2.75 13.98
N GLY A 20 -54.80 2.03 13.97
CA GLY A 20 -54.74 0.57 13.93
C GLY A 20 -53.68 0.08 14.92
N PRO A 21 -53.63 -1.20 15.31
CA PRO A 21 -52.55 -1.73 16.12
C PRO A 21 -51.26 -1.73 15.30
N THR A 22 -50.58 -0.58 15.26
CA THR A 22 -49.26 -0.43 14.63
C THR A 22 -48.23 -1.07 15.54
N ASN A 23 -47.81 -2.28 15.20
CA ASN A 23 -46.57 -2.82 15.71
C ASN A 23 -45.44 -1.96 15.14
N ILE A 24 -44.96 -0.99 15.92
CA ILE A 24 -43.67 -0.36 15.64
C ILE A 24 -42.62 -1.41 15.99
N VAL A 25 -42.31 -2.25 15.01
CA VAL A 25 -41.06 -3.01 15.04
C VAL A 25 -39.98 -1.94 14.93
N THR A 26 -39.40 -1.56 16.07
CA THR A 26 -38.08 -0.93 16.12
C THR A 26 -37.09 -1.97 15.63
N GLY A 27 -37.11 -2.19 14.31
CA GLY A 27 -36.10 -2.94 13.61
C GLY A 27 -34.84 -2.12 13.76
N ASN A 28 -33.98 -2.53 14.69
CA ASN A 28 -32.57 -2.27 14.56
C ASN A 28 -32.21 -2.88 13.20
N ASN A 29 -32.13 -2.04 12.18
CA ASN A 29 -31.54 -2.40 10.90
C ASN A 29 -30.08 -2.74 11.21
N LYS A 30 -29.83 -3.98 11.62
CA LYS A 30 -28.51 -4.59 11.57
C LYS A 30 -28.16 -4.68 10.09
N PHE A 31 -27.63 -3.58 9.57
CA PHE A 31 -27.02 -3.50 8.24
C PHE A 31 -25.80 -4.44 8.13
N SER A 32 -25.39 -5.07 9.23
CA SER A 32 -24.16 -5.85 9.35
C SER A 32 -24.25 -7.31 8.92
N GLU A 33 -25.43 -7.93 8.87
CA GLU A 33 -25.51 -9.39 8.62
C GLU A 33 -25.45 -9.78 7.13
N HIS A 34 -25.76 -8.84 6.22
CA HIS A 34 -25.68 -9.06 4.77
C HIS A 34 -24.46 -8.43 4.08
N GLU A 35 -23.62 -7.69 4.80
CA GLU A 35 -22.38 -7.14 4.24
C GLU A 35 -21.26 -8.18 4.21
N GLU A 36 -21.18 -9.07 5.21
CA GLU A 36 -20.17 -10.14 5.23
C GLU A 36 -20.25 -11.08 4.01
N ASP A 37 -21.46 -11.38 3.54
CA ASP A 37 -21.69 -12.24 2.35
C ASP A 37 -21.30 -11.58 1.02
N ARG A 38 -21.05 -10.26 0.99
CA ARG A 38 -20.62 -9.55 -0.22
C ARG A 38 -19.12 -9.30 -0.26
N ILE A 39 -18.38 -9.68 0.77
CA ILE A 39 -16.92 -9.49 0.81
C ILE A 39 -16.26 -10.57 -0.06
N ALA A 40 -15.42 -10.15 -1.00
CA ALA A 40 -14.62 -11.10 -1.78
C ALA A 40 -13.62 -11.82 -0.87
N LYS A 41 -13.77 -13.14 -0.76
CA LYS A 41 -12.86 -14.00 -0.02
C LYS A 41 -11.59 -14.28 -0.82
N TYR A 42 -10.46 -14.30 -0.13
CA TYR A 42 -9.17 -14.67 -0.68
C TYR A 42 -8.36 -15.44 0.34
N THR A 43 -7.52 -16.35 -0.14
CA THR A 43 -6.57 -17.12 0.68
C THR A 43 -5.14 -16.86 0.17
N PRO A 44 -4.24 -16.37 1.04
CA PRO A 44 -2.83 -16.23 0.70
C PRO A 44 -2.09 -17.54 0.91
N ASP A 45 -1.57 -18.14 -0.17
CA ASP A 45 -0.76 -19.35 -0.07
C ASP A 45 0.73 -19.03 -0.26
N PRO A 46 1.60 -19.36 0.72
CA PRO A 46 3.03 -19.09 0.61
C PRO A 46 3.68 -20.03 -0.40
N VAL A 47 4.06 -19.49 -1.56
CA VAL A 47 4.77 -20.23 -2.61
C VAL A 47 6.25 -20.36 -2.27
N TRP A 48 6.83 -19.29 -1.72
CA TRP A 48 8.21 -19.27 -1.32
C TRP A 48 8.39 -18.51 -0.01
N ARG A 49 9.14 -19.10 0.91
CA ARG A 49 9.52 -18.46 2.18
C ARG A 49 11.01 -18.20 2.12
N SER A 50 11.40 -16.94 2.07
CA SER A 50 12.82 -16.62 2.06
C SER A 50 13.44 -16.98 3.43
N PRO A 51 14.72 -17.42 3.46
CA PRO A 51 15.50 -17.47 4.70
C PRO A 51 15.93 -16.05 5.16
N ILE A 52 15.57 -15.01 4.41
CA ILE A 52 15.95 -13.62 4.67
C ILE A 52 15.02 -13.06 5.75
N THR A 53 15.51 -13.08 6.98
CA THR A 53 14.85 -12.49 8.13
C THR A 53 15.15 -11.01 8.24
N MET A 54 14.32 -10.27 8.98
CA MET A 54 14.63 -8.89 9.40
C MET A 54 16.03 -8.77 10.03
N ALA A 55 16.50 -9.80 10.74
CA ALA A 55 17.85 -9.84 11.30
C ALA A 55 18.91 -9.85 10.19
N LEU A 56 18.78 -10.73 9.18
CA LEU A 56 19.72 -10.78 8.06
C LEU A 56 19.78 -9.46 7.29
N LEU A 57 18.62 -8.82 7.04
CA LEU A 57 18.52 -7.48 6.44
C LEU A 57 19.20 -6.39 7.29
N SER A 58 19.19 -6.54 8.62
CA SER A 58 19.83 -5.58 9.54
C SER A 58 21.35 -5.74 9.56
N TRP A 59 21.85 -6.96 9.40
CA TRP A 59 23.27 -7.26 9.33
C TRP A 59 23.93 -6.83 8.02
N MET A 60 23.15 -6.62 6.95
CA MET A 60 23.71 -6.11 5.69
C MET A 60 24.45 -4.78 5.86
N GLY A 61 23.95 -3.87 6.69
CA GLY A 61 24.63 -2.61 6.99
C GLY A 61 25.99 -2.82 7.69
N PHE A 62 26.10 -3.84 8.53
CA PHE A 62 27.34 -4.24 9.16
C PHE A 62 28.34 -4.81 8.13
N PHE A 63 27.90 -5.69 7.23
CA PHE A 63 28.76 -6.20 6.15
C PHE A 63 29.17 -5.11 5.15
N ILE A 64 28.29 -4.17 4.83
CA ILE A 64 28.62 -3.00 4.00
C ILE A 64 29.65 -2.11 4.69
N SER A 65 29.52 -1.89 6.01
CA SER A 65 30.52 -1.15 6.81
C SER A 65 31.87 -1.88 6.86
N LEU A 66 31.86 -3.22 6.94
CA LEU A 66 33.06 -4.04 6.99
C LEU A 66 33.81 -4.02 5.64
N ILE A 67 33.07 -4.07 4.53
CA ILE A 67 33.61 -3.94 3.16
C ILE A 67 34.09 -2.50 2.89
N GLY A 68 33.49 -1.49 3.55
CA GLY A 68 33.84 -0.07 3.45
C GLY A 68 35.22 0.32 4.00
N VAL A 69 35.95 -0.59 4.64
CA VAL A 69 37.36 -0.37 5.07
C VAL A 69 38.35 -0.53 3.89
N PHE A 70 37.91 -1.09 2.77
CA PHE A 70 38.64 -1.07 1.49
C PHE A 70 38.61 0.36 0.90
N PRO A 71 39.59 0.84 0.11
CA PRO A 71 39.70 2.26 -0.29
C PRO A 71 38.56 2.73 -1.21
N MET A 72 37.38 2.94 -0.63
CA MET A 72 36.14 3.42 -1.24
C MET A 72 36.18 4.91 -1.56
N TYR A 73 37.18 5.66 -1.08
CA TYR A 73 37.32 7.08 -1.41
C TYR A 73 37.42 7.30 -2.93
N LYS A 74 37.99 6.32 -3.67
CA LYS A 74 38.02 6.30 -5.14
C LYS A 74 36.62 6.14 -5.78
N THR A 75 35.70 5.49 -5.09
CA THR A 75 34.31 5.30 -5.56
C THR A 75 33.45 6.55 -5.32
N PHE A 76 33.79 7.37 -4.31
CA PHE A 76 33.15 8.67 -4.05
C PHE A 76 33.83 9.84 -4.76
N GLU A 77 34.99 9.63 -5.38
CA GLU A 77 35.70 10.58 -6.22
C GLU A 77 34.80 11.31 -7.25
N PRO A 78 33.87 10.65 -7.98
CA PRO A 78 32.93 11.35 -8.84
C PRO A 78 31.98 12.31 -8.09
N VAL A 79 31.51 11.94 -6.88
CA VAL A 79 30.62 12.78 -6.06
C VAL A 79 31.38 13.98 -5.50
N ILE A 80 32.60 13.76 -5.03
CA ILE A 80 33.46 14.82 -4.48
C ILE A 80 33.86 15.80 -5.60
N ASN A 81 34.19 15.32 -6.80
CA ASN A 81 34.49 16.19 -7.94
C ASN A 81 33.29 17.06 -8.36
N LEU A 82 32.07 16.51 -8.28
CA LEU A 82 30.83 17.25 -8.54
C LEU A 82 30.58 18.32 -7.47
N LEU A 83 30.83 18.01 -6.19
CA LEU A 83 30.67 18.95 -5.07
C LEU A 83 31.73 20.08 -5.09
N THR A 84 32.94 19.78 -5.57
CA THR A 84 34.08 20.70 -5.53
C THR A 84 34.20 21.56 -6.81
N ASN A 85 33.21 21.50 -7.73
CA ASN A 85 33.19 22.23 -9.00
C ASN A 85 34.51 22.16 -9.80
N LYS A 86 35.22 21.04 -9.70
CA LYS A 86 36.47 20.82 -10.43
C LYS A 86 36.13 20.25 -11.80
N SER A 87 36.09 21.11 -12.82
CA SER A 87 35.82 20.74 -14.21
C SER A 87 36.98 19.96 -14.83
N ASN A 88 37.13 18.69 -14.47
CA ASN A 88 38.14 17.85 -15.07
C ASN A 88 37.50 16.95 -16.13
N GLN A 89 38.06 17.02 -17.34
CA GLN A 89 37.75 16.15 -18.48
C GLN A 89 37.45 14.73 -18.01
N VAL A 90 36.29 14.23 -18.41
CA VAL A 90 35.75 12.93 -18.01
C VAL A 90 36.69 11.82 -18.47
N ASN A 91 37.61 11.44 -17.60
CA ASN A 91 38.54 10.34 -17.82
C ASN A 91 37.73 9.03 -17.80
N THR A 92 37.85 8.19 -18.81
CA THR A 92 37.02 6.99 -19.01
C THR A 92 37.07 6.00 -17.83
N ASN A 93 38.14 6.01 -17.04
CA ASN A 93 38.27 5.22 -15.80
C ASN A 93 37.30 5.64 -14.68
N ASN A 94 36.90 6.92 -14.60
CA ASN A 94 35.95 7.40 -13.57
C ASN A 94 34.51 6.92 -13.84
N ASN A 95 34.20 6.58 -15.09
CA ASN A 95 32.86 6.13 -15.47
C ASN A 95 32.53 4.74 -14.91
N ILE A 96 33.51 3.83 -14.83
CA ILE A 96 33.32 2.49 -14.25
C ILE A 96 32.96 2.59 -12.76
N TYR A 97 33.66 3.43 -12.00
CA TYR A 97 33.35 3.64 -10.58
C TYR A 97 32.01 4.33 -10.36
N ALA A 98 31.62 5.27 -11.23
CA ALA A 98 30.30 5.89 -11.19
C ALA A 98 29.18 4.85 -11.45
N VAL A 99 29.38 3.93 -12.39
CA VAL A 99 28.43 2.83 -12.64
C VAL A 99 28.35 1.88 -11.44
N ILE A 100 29.49 1.48 -10.86
CA ILE A 100 29.52 0.63 -9.66
C ILE A 100 28.78 1.30 -8.49
N PHE A 101 29.00 2.60 -8.30
CA PHE A 101 28.32 3.38 -7.28
C PHE A 101 26.80 3.42 -7.50
N ALA A 102 26.35 3.67 -8.74
CA ALA A 102 24.93 3.68 -9.09
C ALA A 102 24.26 2.33 -8.85
N VAL A 103 24.91 1.22 -9.24
CA VAL A 103 24.42 -0.15 -8.99
C VAL A 103 24.32 -0.42 -7.50
N THR A 104 25.35 -0.04 -6.72
CA THR A 104 25.36 -0.22 -5.27
C THR A 104 24.22 0.55 -4.60
N MET A 105 24.00 1.81 -5.01
CA MET A 105 22.88 2.62 -4.50
C MET A 105 21.52 1.99 -4.82
N LEU A 106 21.32 1.47 -6.02
CA LEU A 106 20.09 0.78 -6.40
C LEU A 106 19.84 -0.43 -5.49
N VAL A 107 20.87 -1.25 -5.25
CA VAL A 107 20.78 -2.41 -4.35
C VAL A 107 20.42 -1.98 -2.92
N LEU A 108 21.02 -0.90 -2.41
CA LEU A 108 20.70 -0.36 -1.08
C LEU A 108 19.23 0.08 -0.99
N VAL A 109 18.74 0.80 -1.99
CA VAL A 109 17.32 1.22 -2.05
C VAL A 109 16.38 0.02 -1.98
N LEU A 110 16.68 -1.06 -2.72
CA LEU A 110 15.91 -2.30 -2.68
C LEU A 110 15.92 -2.94 -1.28
N ILE A 111 17.08 -2.99 -0.61
CA ILE A 111 17.21 -3.52 0.75
C ILE A 111 16.39 -2.71 1.74
N PHE A 112 16.46 -1.38 1.69
CA PHE A 112 15.67 -0.51 2.56
C PHE A 112 14.18 -0.67 2.33
N TRP A 113 13.76 -0.85 1.08
CA TRP A 113 12.36 -1.09 0.73
C TRP A 113 11.87 -2.43 1.31
N LEU A 114 12.60 -3.53 1.10
CA LEU A 114 12.27 -4.84 1.67
C LEU A 114 12.26 -4.83 3.21
N ARG A 115 13.21 -4.09 3.82
CA ARG A 115 13.24 -3.88 5.28
C ARG A 115 12.00 -3.15 5.76
N SER A 116 11.55 -2.12 5.04
CA SER A 116 10.32 -1.39 5.37
C SER A 116 9.10 -2.33 5.37
N ILE A 117 9.00 -3.22 4.37
CA ILE A 117 7.92 -4.21 4.26
C ILE A 117 7.95 -5.19 5.43
N THR A 118 9.10 -5.79 5.74
CA THR A 118 9.22 -6.71 6.89
C THR A 118 8.99 -6.03 8.24
N LYS A 119 9.34 -4.75 8.39
CA LYS A 119 9.13 -3.99 9.64
C LYS A 119 7.67 -3.64 9.86
N LYS A 120 6.97 -3.29 8.78
CA LYS A 120 5.54 -2.93 8.83
C LYS A 120 4.64 -4.15 8.69
N GLU A 121 5.20 -5.32 8.36
CA GLU A 121 4.50 -6.58 8.11
C GLU A 121 3.37 -6.42 7.09
N THR A 122 3.62 -5.60 6.06
CA THR A 122 2.63 -5.29 5.02
C THR A 122 2.68 -6.30 3.88
N ARG A 123 1.53 -6.53 3.25
CA ARG A 123 1.38 -7.30 2.02
C ARG A 123 1.26 -6.36 0.82
N HIS A 124 2.18 -6.46 -0.12
CA HIS A 124 2.14 -5.68 -1.36
C HIS A 124 1.86 -6.58 -2.58
N PRO A 125 0.85 -6.25 -3.41
CA PRO A 125 0.59 -7.00 -4.62
C PRO A 125 1.73 -6.84 -5.63
N LEU A 126 2.09 -7.97 -6.26
CA LEU A 126 2.93 -8.09 -7.43
C LEU A 126 2.05 -8.39 -8.67
N PHE A 127 2.70 -8.63 -9.81
CA PHE A 127 2.03 -9.11 -11.01
C PHE A 127 1.45 -10.52 -10.83
N PHE A 128 0.44 -10.87 -11.64
CA PHE A 128 -0.16 -12.20 -11.72
C PHE A 128 -0.73 -12.77 -10.41
N ASN A 129 -1.32 -11.92 -9.56
CA ASN A 129 -1.87 -12.29 -8.24
C ASN A 129 -0.82 -12.81 -7.25
N TYR A 130 0.47 -12.57 -7.50
CA TYR A 130 1.48 -12.75 -6.47
C TYR A 130 1.47 -11.56 -5.51
N ALA A 131 1.99 -11.77 -4.31
CA ALA A 131 2.19 -10.74 -3.32
C ALA A 131 3.52 -10.97 -2.60
N ILE A 132 4.21 -9.90 -2.24
CA ILE A 132 5.29 -9.94 -1.26
C ILE A 132 4.67 -9.59 0.08
N SER A 133 4.87 -10.46 1.05
CA SER A 133 4.41 -10.30 2.41
C SER A 133 5.62 -10.23 3.34
N GLY A 134 5.53 -9.32 4.31
CA GLY A 134 6.50 -9.18 5.41
C GLY A 134 6.08 -9.92 6.67
N LEU A 135 5.04 -10.77 6.61
CA LEU A 135 4.40 -11.38 7.78
C LEU A 135 5.39 -12.19 8.62
N GLY A 136 5.35 -11.99 9.94
CA GLY A 136 6.26 -12.67 10.88
C GLY A 136 7.73 -12.25 10.72
N ARG A 137 7.98 -11.01 10.25
CA ARG A 137 9.31 -10.42 10.04
C ARG A 137 10.21 -11.18 9.05
N LYS A 138 9.59 -11.92 8.13
CA LYS A 138 10.25 -12.67 7.05
C LYS A 138 9.65 -12.23 5.73
N ILE A 139 10.47 -12.21 4.67
CA ILE A 139 9.94 -11.99 3.32
C ILE A 139 9.37 -13.32 2.82
N THR A 140 8.08 -13.31 2.48
CA THR A 140 7.38 -14.43 1.83
C THR A 140 6.80 -13.96 0.49
N ILE A 141 6.90 -14.82 -0.52
CA ILE A 141 6.15 -14.65 -1.76
C ILE A 141 4.92 -15.53 -1.65
N GLU A 142 3.77 -14.87 -1.66
CA GLU A 142 2.45 -15.49 -1.54
C GLU A 142 1.75 -15.44 -2.89
N LYS A 143 1.03 -16.50 -3.24
CA LYS A 143 0.08 -16.49 -4.35
C LYS A 143 -1.30 -16.32 -3.75
N ILE A 144 -1.99 -15.27 -4.18
CA ILE A 144 -3.32 -14.95 -3.69
C ILE A 144 -4.34 -15.73 -4.52
N HIS A 145 -4.96 -16.72 -3.90
CA HIS A 145 -6.11 -17.42 -4.46
C HIS A 145 -7.36 -16.62 -4.11
N ILE A 146 -8.08 -16.19 -5.14
CA ILE A 146 -9.24 -15.32 -5.00
C ILE A 146 -10.45 -16.14 -5.42
N GLU A 147 -11.50 -16.10 -4.61
CA GLU A 147 -12.77 -16.69 -4.99
C GLU A 147 -13.41 -15.92 -6.17
N LYS A 148 -14.48 -16.47 -6.74
CA LYS A 148 -15.23 -15.76 -7.79
C LYS A 148 -15.84 -14.49 -7.21
N CYS A 149 -16.05 -13.49 -8.07
CA CYS A 149 -16.73 -12.26 -7.68
C CYS A 149 -18.11 -12.58 -7.09
N PRO A 150 -18.43 -12.13 -5.86
CA PRO A 150 -19.68 -12.50 -5.21
C PRO A 150 -20.91 -11.86 -5.90
N ILE A 151 -20.73 -10.79 -6.68
CA ILE A 151 -21.81 -10.11 -7.39
C ILE A 151 -22.17 -10.80 -8.71
N CYS A 152 -21.17 -11.24 -9.50
CA CYS A 152 -21.40 -11.71 -10.88
C CYS A 152 -20.77 -13.06 -11.22
N GLY A 153 -20.11 -13.71 -10.27
CA GLY A 153 -19.40 -14.98 -10.47
C GLY A 153 -18.18 -14.90 -11.38
N GLY A 154 -17.77 -13.69 -11.79
CA GLY A 154 -16.61 -13.47 -12.67
C GLY A 154 -15.27 -13.72 -11.97
N LYS A 155 -14.23 -14.02 -12.75
CA LYS A 155 -12.85 -14.13 -12.22
C LYS A 155 -12.38 -12.77 -11.70
N MET A 156 -11.62 -12.77 -10.61
CA MET A 156 -11.04 -11.57 -10.01
C MET A 156 -9.52 -11.51 -10.20
N LYS A 157 -8.94 -10.33 -10.01
CA LYS A 157 -7.49 -10.05 -10.01
C LYS A 157 -7.11 -9.27 -8.76
N TYR A 158 -5.92 -9.52 -8.24
CA TYR A 158 -5.32 -8.80 -7.13
C TYR A 158 -4.22 -7.88 -7.65
N PHE A 159 -4.30 -6.58 -7.36
CA PHE A 159 -3.31 -5.59 -7.81
C PHE A 159 -3.42 -4.28 -7.01
N ASN A 160 -2.44 -3.39 -7.17
CA ASN A 160 -2.51 -2.03 -6.63
C ASN A 160 -3.45 -1.18 -7.50
N LYS A 161 -4.68 -0.99 -7.02
CA LYS A 161 -5.69 -0.16 -7.68
C LYS A 161 -5.48 1.31 -7.33
N PRO A 162 -5.41 2.19 -8.32
CA PRO A 162 -5.44 3.63 -8.08
C PRO A 162 -6.85 4.07 -7.71
N VAL A 163 -6.98 4.83 -6.63
CA VAL A 163 -8.27 5.26 -6.06
C VAL A 163 -8.43 6.76 -6.13
N GLU A 164 -7.36 7.50 -5.83
CA GLU A 164 -7.36 8.96 -5.82
C GLU A 164 -6.41 9.50 -6.89
N TRP A 165 -6.80 10.64 -7.44
CA TRP A 165 -6.11 11.31 -8.53
C TRP A 165 -6.22 12.81 -8.34
N ILE A 166 -5.19 13.52 -8.78
CA ILE A 166 -5.22 14.98 -8.93
C ILE A 166 -5.05 15.31 -10.40
N ASP A 167 -5.86 16.24 -10.88
CA ASP A 167 -5.74 16.78 -12.22
C ASP A 167 -4.80 18.00 -12.16
N VAL A 168 -3.62 17.86 -12.76
CA VAL A 168 -2.56 18.89 -12.79
C VAL A 168 -2.59 19.58 -14.15
N LEU A 169 -2.69 20.91 -14.15
CA LEU A 169 -2.60 21.71 -15.36
C LEU A 169 -1.11 21.90 -15.73
N ASN A 170 -0.72 21.38 -16.88
CA ASN A 170 0.62 21.59 -17.41
C ASN A 170 0.75 22.96 -18.06
N SER A 171 1.99 23.45 -18.17
CA SER A 171 2.34 24.71 -18.85
C SER A 171 1.84 24.79 -20.30
N ASP A 172 1.62 23.63 -20.94
CA ASP A 172 1.06 23.51 -22.29
C ASP A 172 -0.48 23.61 -22.34
N GLY A 173 -1.14 23.96 -21.23
CA GLY A 173 -2.60 24.03 -21.10
C GLY A 173 -3.32 22.68 -21.03
N LYS A 174 -2.58 21.56 -21.12
CA LYS A 174 -3.14 20.21 -21.02
C LYS A 174 -3.31 19.80 -19.55
N ILE A 175 -4.44 19.18 -19.24
CA ILE A 175 -4.70 18.58 -17.93
C ILE A 175 -4.16 17.15 -17.92
N LYS A 176 -3.26 16.86 -16.98
CA LYS A 176 -2.71 15.51 -16.75
C LYS A 176 -3.25 14.98 -15.43
N ARG A 177 -3.82 13.77 -15.47
CA ARG A 177 -4.25 13.07 -14.25
C ARG A 177 -3.08 12.33 -13.63
N GLU A 178 -2.71 12.71 -12.41
CA GLU A 178 -1.67 12.05 -11.63
C GLU A 178 -2.29 11.23 -10.50
N VAL A 179 -1.80 10.00 -10.33
CA VAL A 179 -2.29 9.10 -9.27
C VAL A 179 -1.66 9.51 -7.95
N THR A 180 -2.48 9.88 -6.96
CA THR A 180 -1.97 10.22 -5.62
C THR A 180 -1.98 9.04 -4.67
N LYS A 181 -2.95 8.14 -4.81
CA LYS A 181 -3.12 7.01 -3.89
C LYS A 181 -3.44 5.73 -4.62
N ARG A 182 -2.76 4.67 -4.19
CA ARG A 182 -3.01 3.29 -4.61
C ARG A 182 -3.27 2.44 -3.38
N VAL A 183 -4.25 1.55 -3.49
CA VAL A 183 -4.60 0.58 -2.46
C VAL A 183 -4.52 -0.82 -3.04
N ALA A 184 -4.19 -1.81 -2.21
CA ALA A 184 -4.30 -3.20 -2.63
C ALA A 184 -5.78 -3.55 -2.77
N ALA A 185 -6.17 -4.14 -3.89
CA ALA A 185 -7.57 -4.41 -4.16
C ALA A 185 -7.79 -5.68 -4.98
N LEU A 186 -8.94 -6.30 -4.74
CA LEU A 186 -9.51 -7.36 -5.57
C LEU A 186 -10.49 -6.73 -6.55
N GLN A 187 -10.30 -6.89 -7.85
CA GLN A 187 -11.22 -6.37 -8.87
C GLN A 187 -11.71 -7.48 -9.79
N CYS A 188 -13.00 -7.48 -10.13
CA CYS A 188 -13.54 -8.37 -11.13
C CYS A 188 -13.00 -8.03 -12.53
N LYS A 189 -12.70 -9.06 -13.33
CA LYS A 189 -12.29 -8.90 -14.73
C LYS A 189 -13.47 -8.58 -15.66
N ARG A 190 -14.71 -8.89 -15.25
CA ARG A 190 -15.92 -8.67 -16.05
C ARG A 190 -16.50 -7.28 -15.86
N ASN A 191 -16.54 -6.77 -14.62
CA ASN A 191 -16.96 -5.40 -14.32
C ASN A 191 -15.93 -4.74 -13.40
N SER A 192 -15.33 -3.63 -13.85
CA SER A 192 -14.33 -2.88 -13.07
C SER A 192 -14.87 -2.19 -11.82
N GLU A 193 -16.18 -1.98 -11.75
CA GLU A 193 -16.86 -1.41 -10.58
C GLU A 193 -16.96 -2.40 -9.42
N HIS A 194 -16.92 -3.70 -9.71
CA HIS A 194 -16.90 -4.74 -8.68
C HIS A 194 -15.46 -4.85 -8.16
N TRP A 195 -15.15 -4.09 -7.11
CA TRP A 195 -13.86 -4.17 -6.45
C TRP A 195 -13.98 -4.05 -4.93
N TYR A 196 -13.00 -4.59 -4.24
CA TYR A 196 -12.92 -4.64 -2.78
C TYR A 196 -11.52 -4.22 -2.36
N GLU A 197 -11.44 -3.30 -1.39
CA GLU A 197 -10.19 -2.91 -0.77
C GLU A 197 -9.67 -4.05 0.11
N VAL A 198 -8.36 -4.29 0.03
CA VAL A 198 -7.65 -5.24 0.89
C VAL A 198 -6.66 -4.43 1.71
N ASP A 199 -6.85 -4.41 3.02
CA ASP A 199 -5.87 -3.79 3.90
C ASP A 199 -4.56 -4.62 3.89
N PRO A 200 -3.42 -4.03 3.47
CA PRO A 200 -2.11 -4.67 3.48
C PRO A 200 -1.67 -5.21 4.84
N ALA A 201 -2.21 -4.71 5.95
CA ALA A 201 -1.83 -5.07 7.32
C ALA A 201 -2.92 -5.88 8.06
N ALA A 202 -4.03 -6.22 7.40
CA ALA A 202 -5.18 -6.87 8.05
C ALA A 202 -4.82 -8.15 8.83
N ASP A 203 -3.86 -8.93 8.34
CA ASP A 203 -3.49 -10.22 8.96
C ASP A 203 -2.78 -10.07 10.31
N LYS A 204 -2.33 -8.87 10.68
CA LYS A 204 -1.74 -8.60 12.00
C LYS A 204 -2.78 -8.54 13.12
N LEU A 205 -4.04 -8.27 12.79
CA LEU A 205 -5.12 -8.08 13.76
C LEU A 205 -5.79 -9.40 14.18
N LYS A 206 -5.38 -10.53 13.61
CA LYS A 206 -5.81 -11.88 13.98
C LYS A 206 -4.87 -12.50 15.00
#